data_AF-A0A562ZHB5-F1
#
_entry.id   AF-A0A562ZHB5-F1
#
_cell.length_a   1.000
_cell.length_b   1.000
_cell.length_c   1.000
_cell.angle_alpha   90.00
_cell.angle_beta   90.00
_cell.angle_gamma   90.00
#
_symmetry.space_group_name_H-M   'P 1'
#
loop_
_entity.id
_entity.type
_entity.pdbx_description
1 polymer ?
#
loop_
_entity_poly.entity_id
_entity_poly.type
_entity_poly.pdbx_seq_one_letter_code
_entity_poly.pdbx_strand_id
1 'polypeptide(L)'
;MKLNQEKITTALKALDWPAVERELDAVSLMEDDVEAALKLVLRSDRMVRRRPGDDGVARDLLLQRLQEYLRSHSFVEGADTVPELQGIFRRIDKGYVAIYASEAALEFTQLTPQQRIDSIFGALEDVATSMKADFDRTLKQAKYISAGMKFEDATGTGYHPPAIFHGLTLAATDALLMEAYSNGYLQGGVMVLLVPGPSTATAIAAANVKLVNAGLWRRWKYVDEHHRYLDAKLEEFNPPELPDWVTQLPPALSLNTVLEFLPDLNLTLMDHVATERFDQRMIQTLQEMLRGTNLLQIIAPEGAPQVPLPPKGTISMQEAHAGTLLGEYLSMPLDTTRAGSMFLHERLRGYAVLQQLAIDLIEKNQTYFPRLSKTDLEAELTRCGMSLKAVAAFIKEATFGKSNRDFYDQPLIQLQDGHY
;
A
#
# COMPACT_ATOMS: atom_id res chain seq x y z
N MET A 1 5.34 -32.78 1.31
CA MET A 1 6.18 -31.58 1.49
C MET A 1 6.74 -31.57 2.91
N LYS A 2 8.05 -31.76 3.06
CA LYS A 2 8.72 -31.90 4.38
C LYS A 2 9.52 -30.65 4.79
N LEU A 3 9.69 -29.69 3.89
CA LEU A 3 10.44 -28.46 4.14
C LEU A 3 9.76 -27.54 5.16
N ASN A 4 10.55 -26.97 6.07
CA ASN A 4 10.12 -25.86 6.90
C ASN A 4 10.16 -24.56 6.09
N GLN A 5 9.06 -24.26 5.38
CA GLN A 5 8.99 -23.09 4.49
C GLN A 5 9.21 -21.75 5.21
N GLU A 6 8.78 -21.63 6.46
CA GLU A 6 8.91 -20.40 7.25
C GLU A 6 10.39 -20.07 7.52
N LYS A 7 11.17 -21.07 7.93
CA LYS A 7 12.60 -20.92 8.17
C LYS A 7 13.37 -20.64 6.90
N ILE A 8 13.07 -21.35 5.81
CA ILE A 8 13.68 -21.08 4.50
C ILE A 8 13.35 -19.66 4.04
N THR A 9 12.09 -19.24 4.14
CA THR A 9 11.67 -17.86 3.81
C THR A 9 12.44 -16.84 4.65
N THR A 10 12.65 -17.11 5.94
CA THR A 10 13.41 -16.24 6.83
C THR A 10 14.89 -16.16 6.42
N ALA A 11 15.52 -17.29 6.11
CA ALA A 11 16.89 -17.35 5.63
C ALA A 11 17.06 -16.63 4.27
N LEU A 12 16.13 -16.83 3.34
CA LEU A 12 16.11 -16.14 2.05
C LEU A 12 15.93 -14.61 2.22
N LYS A 13 15.13 -14.15 3.19
CA LYS A 13 15.01 -12.72 3.53
C LYS A 13 16.30 -12.15 4.13
N ALA A 14 17.10 -12.97 4.80
CA ALA A 14 18.41 -12.58 5.31
C ALA A 14 19.52 -12.71 4.25
N LEU A 15 19.24 -13.34 3.10
CA LEU A 15 20.25 -13.79 2.14
C LEU A 15 21.33 -14.68 2.78
N ASP A 16 20.92 -15.51 3.76
CA ASP A 16 21.79 -16.38 4.54
C ASP A 16 21.84 -17.79 3.94
N TRP A 17 22.83 -18.04 3.08
CA TRP A 17 23.03 -19.36 2.48
C TRP A 17 23.21 -20.49 3.51
N PRO A 18 24.12 -20.40 4.50
CA PRO A 18 24.27 -21.44 5.52
C PRO A 18 22.97 -21.83 6.23
N ALA A 19 22.07 -20.87 6.46
CA ALA A 19 20.76 -21.17 7.03
C ALA A 19 19.82 -21.87 6.04
N VAL A 20 19.84 -21.52 4.75
CA VAL A 20 19.09 -22.23 3.69
C VAL A 20 19.59 -23.67 3.57
N GLU A 21 20.90 -23.85 3.40
CA GLU A 21 21.56 -25.16 3.25
C GLU A 21 21.20 -26.10 4.40
N ARG A 22 21.29 -25.62 5.65
CA ARG A 22 20.92 -26.40 6.84
C ARG A 22 19.47 -26.92 6.79
N GLU A 23 18.53 -26.10 6.32
CA GLU A 23 17.12 -26.49 6.25
C GLU A 23 16.84 -27.43 5.07
N LEU A 24 17.64 -27.36 4.00
CA LEU A 24 17.61 -28.32 2.89
C LEU A 24 18.17 -29.68 3.33
N ASP A 25 19.31 -29.69 4.03
CA ASP A 25 19.96 -30.90 4.57
C ASP A 25 19.17 -31.58 5.70
N ALA A 26 18.29 -30.83 6.38
CA ALA A 26 17.47 -31.35 7.46
C ALA A 26 16.42 -32.37 6.99
N VAL A 27 16.19 -32.46 5.67
CA VAL A 27 15.22 -33.38 5.07
C VAL A 27 15.89 -34.22 3.98
N SER A 28 15.34 -35.42 3.74
CA SER A 28 15.67 -36.15 2.51
C SER A 28 14.96 -35.47 1.35
N LEU A 29 15.66 -34.57 0.65
CA LEU A 29 15.11 -33.82 -0.48
C LEU A 29 14.58 -34.74 -1.57
N MET A 30 13.42 -34.38 -2.10
CA MET A 30 12.79 -34.95 -3.28
C MET A 30 12.58 -33.83 -4.31
N GLU A 31 12.28 -34.17 -5.56
CA GLU A 31 12.04 -33.19 -6.64
C GLU A 31 10.95 -32.16 -6.26
N ASP A 32 9.83 -32.59 -5.67
CA ASP A 32 8.78 -31.70 -5.17
C ASP A 32 9.27 -30.70 -4.11
N ASP A 33 10.21 -31.11 -3.25
CA ASP A 33 10.78 -30.23 -2.23
C ASP A 33 11.74 -29.22 -2.88
N VAL A 34 12.49 -29.61 -3.91
CA VAL A 34 13.33 -28.70 -4.71
C VAL A 34 12.46 -27.67 -5.43
N GLU A 35 11.39 -28.10 -6.10
CA GLU A 35 10.45 -27.20 -6.77
C GLU A 35 9.83 -26.21 -5.77
N ALA A 36 9.42 -26.69 -4.58
CA ALA A 36 8.91 -25.84 -3.52
C ALA A 36 9.96 -24.81 -3.05
N ALA A 37 11.22 -25.21 -2.88
CA ALA A 37 12.30 -24.30 -2.52
C ALA A 37 12.56 -23.23 -3.59
N LEU A 38 12.58 -23.61 -4.88
CA LEU A 38 12.72 -22.67 -5.99
C LEU A 38 11.54 -21.68 -6.08
N LYS A 39 10.31 -22.14 -5.79
CA LYS A 39 9.15 -21.25 -5.65
C LYS A 39 9.31 -20.27 -4.49
N LEU A 40 9.91 -20.68 -3.36
CA LEU A 40 10.22 -19.77 -2.24
C LEU A 40 11.28 -18.73 -2.63
N VAL A 41 12.29 -19.13 -3.43
CA VAL A 41 13.27 -18.20 -3.99
C VAL A 41 12.58 -17.18 -4.89
N LEU A 42 11.78 -17.63 -5.87
CA LEU A 42 11.00 -16.76 -6.75
C LEU A 42 10.15 -15.75 -5.99
N ARG A 43 9.55 -16.16 -4.86
CA ARG A 43 8.68 -15.37 -3.97
C ARG A 43 9.40 -14.48 -2.96
N SER A 44 10.73 -14.57 -2.84
CA SER A 44 11.45 -13.76 -1.87
C SER A 44 11.67 -12.34 -2.37
N ASP A 45 11.18 -11.34 -1.62
CA ASP A 45 11.36 -9.91 -1.93
C ASP A 45 12.81 -9.45 -1.99
N ARG A 46 13.74 -10.19 -1.36
CA ARG A 46 15.17 -9.87 -1.36
C ARG A 46 15.90 -10.36 -2.61
N MET A 47 15.20 -11.04 -3.51
CA MET A 47 15.75 -11.42 -4.81
C MET A 47 15.73 -10.29 -5.84
N VAL A 48 15.09 -9.17 -5.54
CA VAL A 48 15.01 -8.00 -6.44
C VAL A 48 15.48 -6.74 -5.72
N ARG A 49 16.07 -5.81 -6.45
CA ARG A 49 16.68 -4.57 -5.92
C ARG A 49 15.64 -3.50 -5.56
N ARG A 50 14.69 -3.85 -4.70
CA ARG A 50 13.58 -3.02 -4.21
C ARG A 50 14.00 -1.88 -3.26
N ARG A 51 15.27 -1.78 -2.88
CA ARG A 51 15.75 -0.82 -1.86
C ARG A 51 16.94 -0.03 -2.38
N PRO A 52 17.05 1.26 -2.01
CA PRO A 52 18.25 2.05 -2.28
C PRO A 52 19.50 1.35 -1.70
N GLY A 53 20.59 1.35 -2.45
CA GLY A 53 21.88 0.80 -2.03
C GLY A 53 22.01 -0.74 -2.14
N ASP A 54 20.97 -1.46 -2.56
CA ASP A 54 21.11 -2.87 -2.90
C ASP A 54 21.84 -3.03 -4.24
N ASP A 55 22.93 -3.80 -4.29
CA ASP A 55 23.75 -4.05 -5.48
C ASP A 55 23.50 -5.43 -6.12
N GLY A 56 22.69 -6.29 -5.48
CA GLY A 56 22.39 -7.64 -5.94
C GLY A 56 23.51 -8.67 -5.74
N VAL A 57 24.68 -8.29 -5.21
CA VAL A 57 25.85 -9.18 -5.09
C VAL A 57 25.57 -10.33 -4.12
N ALA A 58 25.00 -10.03 -2.96
CA ALA A 58 24.67 -11.04 -1.95
C ALA A 58 23.61 -12.04 -2.45
N ARG A 59 22.64 -11.57 -3.25
CA ARG A 59 21.66 -12.43 -3.91
C ARG A 59 22.34 -13.36 -4.92
N ASP A 60 23.15 -12.78 -5.82
CA ASP A 60 23.79 -13.55 -6.88
C ASP A 60 24.70 -14.65 -6.30
N LEU A 61 25.39 -14.38 -5.19
CA LEU A 61 26.16 -15.38 -4.45
C LEU A 61 25.27 -16.48 -3.85
N LEU A 62 24.12 -16.12 -3.25
CA LEU A 62 23.19 -17.12 -2.71
C LEU A 62 22.65 -18.03 -3.81
N LEU A 63 22.25 -17.47 -4.95
CA LEU A 63 21.74 -18.24 -6.09
C LEU A 63 22.83 -19.14 -6.69
N GLN A 64 24.06 -18.65 -6.80
CA GLN A 64 25.19 -19.48 -7.23
C GLN A 64 25.38 -20.69 -6.32
N ARG A 65 25.39 -20.48 -5.00
CA ARG A 65 25.54 -21.57 -4.03
C ARG A 65 24.38 -22.55 -4.06
N LEU A 66 23.15 -22.06 -4.24
CA LEU A 66 21.97 -22.91 -4.43
C LEU A 66 22.10 -23.78 -5.68
N GLN A 67 22.55 -23.21 -6.80
CA GLN A 67 22.79 -23.97 -8.02
C GLN A 67 23.85 -25.06 -7.80
N GLU A 68 24.99 -24.71 -7.19
CA GLU A 68 26.07 -25.66 -6.90
C GLU A 68 25.60 -26.79 -5.97
N TYR A 69 24.80 -26.47 -4.95
CA TYR A 69 24.20 -27.44 -4.04
C TYR A 69 23.24 -28.40 -4.75
N LEU A 70 22.34 -27.89 -5.60
CA LEU A 70 21.40 -28.73 -6.33
C LEU A 70 22.14 -29.66 -7.30
N ARG A 71 23.20 -29.19 -7.96
CA ARG A 71 24.04 -30.03 -8.82
C ARG A 71 24.77 -31.12 -8.04
N SER A 72 25.33 -30.81 -6.87
CA SER A 72 26.06 -31.80 -6.07
C SER A 72 25.14 -32.90 -5.51
N HIS A 73 23.85 -32.60 -5.34
CA HIS A 73 22.82 -33.55 -4.91
C HIS A 73 22.05 -34.19 -6.08
N SER A 74 22.55 -34.06 -7.32
CA SER A 74 21.97 -34.66 -8.54
C SER A 74 20.59 -34.13 -8.96
N PHE A 75 20.18 -32.95 -8.48
CA PHE A 75 18.97 -32.25 -8.93
C PHE A 75 19.29 -31.35 -10.13
N VAL A 76 19.55 -31.95 -11.29
CA VAL A 76 20.02 -31.25 -12.50
C VAL A 76 18.99 -30.22 -13.00
N GLU A 77 17.72 -30.61 -13.14
CA GLU A 77 16.67 -29.71 -13.62
C GLU A 77 16.50 -28.50 -12.71
N GLY A 78 16.42 -28.72 -11.39
CA GLY A 78 16.31 -27.64 -10.42
C GLY A 78 17.53 -26.70 -10.43
N ALA A 79 18.74 -27.25 -10.64
CA ALA A 79 19.95 -26.43 -10.78
C ALA A 79 19.96 -25.58 -12.06
N ASP A 80 19.35 -26.08 -13.14
CA ASP A 80 19.27 -25.36 -14.42
C ASP A 80 18.15 -24.29 -14.40
N THR A 81 17.13 -24.44 -13.54
CA THR A 81 16.14 -23.39 -13.25
C THR A 81 16.74 -22.18 -12.52
N VAL A 82 17.80 -22.34 -11.72
CA VAL A 82 18.37 -21.23 -10.94
C VAL A 82 18.89 -20.07 -11.82
N PRO A 83 19.65 -20.31 -12.91
CA PRO A 83 19.99 -19.29 -13.89
C PRO A 83 18.79 -18.57 -14.52
N GLU A 84 17.69 -19.28 -14.77
CA GLU A 84 16.46 -18.68 -15.31
C GLU A 84 15.84 -17.69 -14.31
N LEU A 85 15.76 -18.09 -13.02
CA LEU A 85 15.33 -17.21 -11.93
C LEU A 85 16.24 -15.98 -11.83
N GLN A 86 17.57 -16.17 -11.95
CA GLN A 86 18.51 -15.06 -11.95
C GLN A 86 18.27 -14.09 -13.12
N GLY A 87 17.95 -14.62 -14.30
CA GLY A 87 17.56 -13.84 -15.47
C GLY A 87 16.31 -12.98 -15.22
N ILE A 88 15.28 -13.57 -14.60
CA ILE A 88 14.06 -12.87 -14.19
C ILE A 88 14.39 -11.71 -13.23
N PHE A 89 15.16 -11.98 -12.17
CA PHE A 89 15.50 -10.96 -11.18
C PHE A 89 16.32 -9.81 -11.77
N ARG A 90 17.31 -10.12 -12.62
CA ARG A 90 18.13 -9.08 -13.28
C ARG A 90 17.32 -8.22 -14.23
N ARG A 91 16.32 -8.78 -14.91
CA ARG A 91 15.40 -8.00 -15.75
C ARG A 91 14.56 -7.04 -14.90
N ILE A 92 14.01 -7.53 -13.79
CA ILE A 92 13.25 -6.71 -12.83
C ILE A 92 14.13 -5.58 -12.23
N ASP A 93 15.38 -5.89 -11.91
CA ASP A 93 16.32 -4.94 -11.31
C ASP A 93 16.55 -3.71 -12.19
N LYS A 94 16.54 -3.86 -13.53
CA LYS A 94 16.74 -2.74 -14.47
C LYS A 94 15.73 -1.62 -14.24
N GLY A 95 14.45 -1.95 -14.01
CA GLY A 95 13.42 -0.96 -13.75
C GLY A 95 13.62 -0.25 -12.40
N TYR A 96 13.94 -0.99 -11.34
CA TYR A 96 14.23 -0.38 -10.04
C TYR A 96 15.44 0.55 -10.08
N VAL A 97 16.52 0.12 -10.75
CA VAL A 97 17.73 0.94 -10.94
C VAL A 97 17.41 2.22 -11.71
N ALA A 98 16.60 2.14 -12.77
CA ALA A 98 16.20 3.32 -13.54
C ALA A 98 15.36 4.30 -12.71
N ILE A 99 14.43 3.79 -11.90
CA ILE A 99 13.60 4.61 -11.01
C ILE A 99 14.47 5.34 -9.98
N TYR A 100 15.40 4.64 -9.31
CA TYR A 100 16.30 5.27 -8.34
C TYR A 100 17.28 6.26 -8.98
N ALA A 101 17.78 5.97 -10.18
CA ALA A 101 18.62 6.90 -10.92
C ALA A 101 17.86 8.20 -11.25
N SER A 102 16.58 8.10 -11.62
CA SER A 102 15.74 9.28 -11.86
C SER A 102 15.42 10.06 -10.58
N GLU A 103 15.26 9.36 -9.45
CA GLU A 103 14.99 9.97 -8.15
C GLU A 103 16.13 10.90 -7.71
N ALA A 104 17.38 10.46 -7.87
CA ALA A 104 18.57 11.24 -7.52
C ALA A 104 18.69 12.56 -8.31
N ALA A 105 18.02 12.67 -9.45
CA ALA A 105 18.02 13.87 -10.30
C ALA A 105 16.87 14.84 -9.98
N LEU A 106 15.95 14.49 -9.08
CA LEU A 106 14.79 15.33 -8.76
C LEU A 106 15.20 16.56 -7.94
N GLU A 107 14.62 17.72 -8.24
CA GLU A 107 14.78 18.95 -7.45
C GLU A 107 14.38 18.73 -5.97
N PHE A 108 13.44 17.82 -5.72
CA PHE A 108 13.03 17.41 -4.38
C PHE A 108 14.21 16.96 -3.50
N THR A 109 15.23 16.33 -4.09
CA THR A 109 16.43 15.88 -3.35
C THR A 109 17.31 17.04 -2.87
N GLN A 110 17.15 18.23 -3.43
CA GLN A 110 17.89 19.43 -3.00
C GLN A 110 17.23 20.12 -1.80
N LEU A 111 15.98 19.77 -1.49
CA LEU A 111 15.27 20.29 -0.32
C LEU A 111 15.85 19.70 0.97
N THR A 112 15.81 20.50 2.04
CA THR A 112 16.11 20.01 3.40
C THR A 112 15.10 18.95 3.85
N PRO A 113 15.46 18.06 4.79
CA PRO A 113 14.53 17.02 5.26
C PRO A 113 13.18 17.57 5.77
N GLN A 114 13.18 18.72 6.46
CA GLN A 114 11.95 19.39 6.89
C GLN A 114 11.10 19.84 5.69
N GLN A 115 11.71 20.53 4.72
CA GLN A 115 11.00 21.00 3.52
C GLN A 115 10.42 19.86 2.69
N ARG A 116 11.08 18.69 2.65
CA ARG A 116 10.57 17.48 1.99
C ARG A 116 9.30 16.95 2.65
N ILE A 117 9.28 16.86 3.98
CA ILE A 117 8.07 16.45 4.72
C ILE A 117 6.95 17.48 4.51
N ASP A 118 7.24 18.77 4.72
CA ASP A 118 6.28 19.87 4.56
C ASP A 118 5.66 19.89 3.15
N SER A 119 6.48 19.72 2.11
CA SER A 119 6.02 19.72 0.72
C SER A 119 5.23 18.49 0.31
N ILE A 120 5.50 17.30 0.88
CA ILE A 120 4.66 16.11 0.65
C ILE A 120 3.26 16.36 1.20
N PHE A 121 3.15 16.82 2.45
CA PHE A 121 1.84 17.12 3.06
C PHE A 121 1.13 18.29 2.34
N GLY A 122 1.87 19.35 1.99
CA GLY A 122 1.34 20.46 1.20
C GLY A 122 0.80 20.01 -0.17
N ALA A 123 1.50 19.12 -0.87
CA ALA A 123 1.03 18.58 -2.15
C ALA A 123 -0.28 17.79 -2.00
N LEU A 124 -0.43 16.99 -0.94
CA LEU A 124 -1.66 16.25 -0.68
C LEU A 124 -2.82 17.17 -0.30
N GLU A 125 -2.54 18.21 0.48
CA GLU A 125 -3.53 19.22 0.89
C GLU A 125 -4.03 20.04 -0.32
N ASP A 126 -3.15 20.42 -1.24
CA ASP A 126 -3.49 21.08 -2.50
C ASP A 126 -4.42 20.22 -3.35
N VAL A 127 -4.14 18.93 -3.45
CA VAL A 127 -5.00 17.99 -4.19
C VAL A 127 -6.36 17.85 -3.51
N ALA A 128 -6.38 17.60 -2.20
CA ALA A 128 -7.64 17.42 -1.47
C ALA A 128 -8.53 18.66 -1.56
N THR A 129 -7.94 19.84 -1.47
CA THR A 129 -8.61 21.13 -1.66
C THR A 129 -9.16 21.28 -3.08
N SER A 130 -8.35 20.97 -4.09
CA SER A 130 -8.77 21.04 -5.49
C SER A 130 -9.92 20.07 -5.79
N MET A 131 -9.84 18.83 -5.30
CA MET A 131 -10.89 17.83 -5.48
C MET A 131 -12.18 18.21 -4.75
N LYS A 132 -12.09 18.83 -3.56
CA LYS A 132 -13.26 19.36 -2.86
C LYS A 132 -13.94 20.47 -3.67
N ALA A 133 -13.15 21.37 -4.26
CA ALA A 133 -13.67 22.43 -5.12
C ALA A 133 -14.32 21.86 -6.40
N ASP A 134 -13.72 20.84 -7.00
CA ASP A 134 -14.27 20.12 -8.16
C ASP A 134 -15.58 19.43 -7.81
N PHE A 135 -15.63 18.73 -6.66
CA PHE A 135 -16.85 18.11 -6.14
C PHE A 135 -17.96 19.13 -5.95
N ASP A 136 -17.68 20.25 -5.29
CA ASP A 136 -18.67 21.31 -5.06
C ASP A 136 -19.15 21.94 -6.38
N ARG A 137 -18.26 22.08 -7.37
CA ARG A 137 -18.62 22.56 -8.72
C ARG A 137 -19.53 21.57 -9.43
N THR A 138 -19.17 20.28 -9.44
CA THR A 138 -19.98 19.24 -10.07
C THR A 138 -21.35 19.12 -9.39
N LEU A 139 -21.42 19.14 -8.06
CA LEU A 139 -22.70 19.09 -7.33
C LEU A 139 -23.61 20.27 -7.64
N LYS A 140 -23.07 21.49 -7.76
CA LYS A 140 -23.87 22.69 -8.11
C LYS A 140 -24.49 22.59 -9.50
N GLN A 141 -23.84 21.87 -10.42
CA GLN A 141 -24.30 21.70 -11.80
C GLN A 141 -25.15 20.42 -11.99
N ALA A 142 -25.03 19.47 -11.08
CA ALA A 142 -25.70 18.19 -11.13
C ALA A 142 -27.22 18.32 -10.95
N LYS A 143 -27.99 17.76 -11.88
CA LYS A 143 -29.44 17.57 -11.70
C LYS A 143 -29.77 16.39 -10.79
N TYR A 144 -28.87 15.42 -10.71
CA TYR A 144 -29.00 14.22 -9.89
C TYR A 144 -27.62 13.76 -9.42
N ILE A 145 -27.55 13.17 -8.24
CA ILE A 145 -26.33 12.57 -7.68
C ILE A 145 -26.40 11.06 -7.89
N SER A 146 -25.37 10.48 -8.48
CA SER A 146 -25.24 9.02 -8.63
C SER A 146 -23.87 8.56 -8.12
N ALA A 147 -23.80 7.30 -7.68
CA ALA A 147 -22.57 6.73 -7.11
C ALA A 147 -21.41 6.61 -8.13
N GLY A 148 -21.69 6.63 -9.43
CA GLY A 148 -20.70 6.58 -10.51
C GLY A 148 -20.44 7.93 -11.20
N MET A 149 -20.77 9.04 -10.54
CA MET A 149 -20.57 10.37 -11.11
C MET A 149 -19.07 10.65 -11.30
N LYS A 150 -18.67 11.01 -12.53
CA LYS A 150 -17.35 11.54 -12.81
C LYS A 150 -17.31 13.01 -12.36
N PHE A 151 -16.21 13.43 -11.75
CA PHE A 151 -15.98 14.84 -11.49
C PHE A 151 -15.17 15.44 -12.62
N GLU A 152 -15.46 16.69 -12.93
CA GLU A 152 -14.73 17.45 -13.93
C GLU A 152 -13.79 18.39 -13.20
N ASP A 153 -12.52 18.43 -13.61
CA ASP A 153 -11.57 19.42 -13.12
C ASP A 153 -11.87 20.83 -13.67
N ALA A 154 -11.05 21.82 -13.30
CA ALA A 154 -11.25 23.20 -13.75
C ALA A 154 -11.14 23.38 -15.28
N THR A 155 -10.60 22.39 -16.00
CA THR A 155 -10.47 22.38 -17.46
C THR A 155 -11.61 21.64 -18.17
N GLY A 156 -12.52 21.02 -17.40
CA GLY A 156 -13.60 20.18 -17.93
C GLY A 156 -13.17 18.73 -18.19
N THR A 157 -12.00 18.31 -17.73
CA THR A 157 -11.53 16.92 -17.89
C THR A 157 -12.15 16.05 -16.82
N GLY A 158 -12.91 15.04 -17.24
CA GLY A 158 -13.56 14.09 -16.35
C GLY A 158 -12.58 13.08 -15.74
N TYR A 159 -12.63 12.89 -14.42
CA TYR A 159 -11.80 11.91 -13.70
C TYR A 159 -12.61 11.13 -12.64
N HIS A 160 -12.04 10.00 -12.20
CA HIS A 160 -12.58 9.18 -11.12
C HIS A 160 -11.90 9.54 -9.79
N PRO A 161 -12.59 10.18 -8.84
CA PRO A 161 -11.98 10.73 -7.62
C PRO A 161 -11.35 9.69 -6.71
N PRO A 162 -11.99 8.53 -6.44
CA PRO A 162 -11.35 7.46 -5.68
C PRO A 162 -10.02 6.99 -6.29
N ALA A 163 -9.87 7.03 -7.62
CA ALA A 163 -8.63 6.63 -8.26
C ALA A 163 -7.49 7.62 -7.98
N ILE A 164 -7.80 8.92 -7.94
CA ILE A 164 -6.83 9.98 -7.60
C ILE A 164 -6.44 9.90 -6.13
N PHE A 165 -7.41 9.84 -5.21
CA PHE A 165 -7.14 9.68 -3.77
C PHE A 165 -6.30 8.43 -3.51
N HIS A 166 -6.71 7.29 -4.07
CA HIS A 166 -5.97 6.04 -3.91
C HIS A 166 -4.54 6.15 -4.43
N GLY A 167 -4.35 6.60 -5.67
CA GLY A 167 -3.02 6.75 -6.26
C GLY A 167 -2.10 7.65 -5.42
N LEU A 168 -2.61 8.76 -4.90
CA LEU A 168 -1.83 9.73 -4.15
C LEU A 168 -1.56 9.32 -2.71
N THR A 169 -2.55 8.78 -1.99
CA THR A 169 -2.35 8.23 -0.64
C THR A 169 -1.26 7.16 -0.67
N LEU A 170 -1.29 6.31 -1.69
CA LEU A 170 -0.31 5.27 -1.91
C LEU A 170 1.08 5.83 -2.29
N ALA A 171 1.14 6.79 -3.22
CA ALA A 171 2.40 7.44 -3.58
C ALA A 171 3.04 8.19 -2.41
N ALA A 172 2.23 8.86 -1.58
CA ALA A 172 2.69 9.54 -0.37
C ALA A 172 3.20 8.56 0.69
N THR A 173 2.52 7.41 0.85
CA THR A 173 3.00 6.31 1.70
C THR A 173 4.43 5.92 1.31
N ASP A 174 4.66 5.67 0.01
CA ASP A 174 5.96 5.25 -0.49
C ASP A 174 7.01 6.37 -0.35
N ALA A 175 6.66 7.61 -0.67
CA ALA A 175 7.55 8.76 -0.53
C ALA A 175 7.98 8.96 0.93
N LEU A 176 7.04 8.91 1.89
CA LEU A 176 7.33 9.05 3.32
C LEU A 176 8.13 7.87 3.87
N LEU A 177 7.87 6.64 3.41
CA LEU A 177 8.70 5.48 3.74
C LEU A 177 10.15 5.66 3.27
N MET A 178 10.36 6.11 2.03
CA MET A 178 11.70 6.39 1.51
C MET A 178 12.44 7.46 2.32
N GLU A 179 11.74 8.53 2.70
CA GLU A 179 12.30 9.57 3.58
C GLU A 179 12.62 9.02 4.98
N ALA A 180 11.75 8.15 5.51
CA ALA A 180 11.97 7.55 6.82
C ALA A 180 13.16 6.59 6.86
N TYR A 181 13.39 5.83 5.78
CA TYR A 181 14.60 5.02 5.66
C TYR A 181 15.85 5.87 5.49
N SER A 182 15.80 6.93 4.69
CA SER A 182 16.96 7.76 4.37
C SER A 182 17.41 8.62 5.54
N ASN A 183 16.47 9.11 6.35
CA ASN A 183 16.75 10.04 7.46
C ASN A 183 16.61 9.39 8.86
N GLY A 184 16.36 8.09 8.94
CA GLY A 184 16.25 7.38 10.22
C GLY A 184 15.00 7.71 11.04
N TYR A 185 13.88 8.04 10.39
CA TYR A 185 12.61 8.30 11.07
C TYR A 185 11.89 7.04 11.56
N LEU A 186 12.46 5.85 11.34
CA LEU A 186 11.93 4.60 11.89
C LEU A 186 12.51 4.31 13.27
N GLN A 187 11.74 4.59 14.32
CA GLN A 187 12.11 4.36 15.72
C GLN A 187 11.32 3.18 16.28
N GLY A 188 12.00 2.12 16.72
CA GLY A 188 11.34 0.92 17.26
C GLY A 188 10.37 0.23 16.28
N GLY A 189 10.54 0.45 14.97
CA GLY A 189 9.65 -0.05 13.92
C GLY A 189 8.46 0.84 13.58
N VAL A 190 8.28 1.97 14.28
CA VAL A 190 7.24 2.98 14.05
C VAL A 190 7.84 4.17 13.30
N MET A 191 7.07 4.79 12.41
CA MET A 191 7.48 6.02 11.73
C MET A 191 7.23 7.22 12.65
N VAL A 192 8.29 7.97 12.94
CA VAL A 192 8.27 9.20 13.75
C VAL A 192 8.76 10.36 12.91
N LEU A 193 7.85 11.14 12.34
CA LEU A 193 8.17 12.25 11.43
C LEU A 193 8.42 13.57 12.17
N LEU A 194 9.12 14.47 11.47
CA LEU A 194 9.14 15.89 11.79
C LEU A 194 7.71 16.44 11.77
N VAL A 195 7.44 17.45 12.60
CA VAL A 195 6.15 18.13 12.62
C VAL A 195 5.97 18.86 11.28
N PRO A 196 4.91 18.54 10.50
CA PRO A 196 4.66 19.22 9.23
C PRO A 196 4.38 20.70 9.45
N GLY A 197 5.02 21.53 8.64
CA GLY A 197 4.85 22.98 8.59
C GLY A 197 4.42 23.47 7.19
N PRO A 198 4.26 24.79 7.02
CA PRO A 198 3.87 25.37 5.74
C PRO A 198 4.97 25.18 4.69
N SER A 199 4.58 24.86 3.45
CA SER A 199 5.49 24.67 2.32
C SER A 199 5.35 25.79 1.28
N THR A 200 6.39 25.96 0.45
CA THR A 200 6.37 26.91 -0.67
C THR A 200 5.82 26.25 -1.94
N ALA A 201 5.23 27.03 -2.84
CA ALA A 201 4.72 26.52 -4.11
C ALA A 201 5.79 25.78 -4.94
N THR A 202 7.04 26.26 -4.91
CA THR A 202 8.17 25.59 -5.58
C THR A 202 8.49 24.24 -4.95
N ALA A 203 8.50 24.15 -3.61
CA ALA A 203 8.74 22.89 -2.92
C ALA A 203 7.60 21.89 -3.15
N ILE A 204 6.35 22.35 -3.16
CA ILE A 204 5.17 21.54 -3.50
C ILE A 204 5.26 21.01 -4.94
N ALA A 205 5.66 21.86 -5.91
CA ALA A 205 5.87 21.42 -7.29
C ALA A 205 6.94 20.31 -7.38
N ALA A 206 8.04 20.45 -6.65
CA ALA A 206 9.07 19.40 -6.58
C ALA A 206 8.53 18.11 -5.92
N ALA A 207 7.70 18.23 -4.86
CA ALA A 207 7.06 17.09 -4.22
C ALA A 207 6.07 16.36 -5.14
N ASN A 208 5.31 17.07 -5.98
CA ASN A 208 4.43 16.45 -6.97
C ASN A 208 5.21 15.53 -7.93
N VAL A 209 6.38 15.97 -8.41
CA VAL A 209 7.24 15.12 -9.25
C VAL A 209 7.77 13.92 -8.47
N LYS A 210 8.11 14.10 -7.18
CA LYS A 210 8.49 12.99 -6.29
C LYS A 210 7.36 11.98 -6.09
N LEU A 211 6.11 12.43 -5.91
CA LEU A 211 4.94 11.54 -5.79
C LEU A 211 4.70 10.75 -7.07
N VAL A 212 4.89 11.36 -8.25
CA VAL A 212 4.85 10.63 -9.53
C VAL A 212 5.93 9.55 -9.59
N ASN A 213 7.18 9.87 -9.20
CA ASN A 213 8.26 8.89 -9.14
C ASN A 213 7.97 7.74 -8.16
N ALA A 214 7.40 8.04 -6.99
CA ALA A 214 6.93 7.02 -6.05
C ALA A 214 5.82 6.13 -6.65
N GLY A 215 4.88 6.74 -7.39
CA GLY A 215 3.87 6.00 -8.17
C GLY A 215 4.48 5.06 -9.22
N LEU A 216 5.57 5.48 -9.89
CA LEU A 216 6.31 4.61 -10.83
C LEU A 216 6.95 3.42 -10.12
N TRP A 217 7.54 3.64 -8.94
CA TRP A 217 8.07 2.55 -8.11
C TRP A 217 7.00 1.51 -7.77
N ARG A 218 5.81 1.96 -7.39
CA ARG A 218 4.69 1.07 -7.07
C ARG A 218 4.16 0.31 -8.29
N ARG A 219 4.02 0.99 -9.42
CA ARG A 219 3.65 0.33 -10.70
C ARG A 219 4.68 -0.71 -11.10
N TRP A 220 5.96 -0.42 -10.91
CA TRP A 220 7.03 -1.38 -11.17
C TRP A 220 6.96 -2.58 -10.22
N LYS A 221 6.66 -2.35 -8.94
CA LYS A 221 6.40 -3.43 -7.98
C LYS A 221 5.25 -4.34 -8.44
N TYR A 222 4.14 -3.75 -8.91
CA TYR A 222 3.02 -4.50 -9.46
C TYR A 222 3.47 -5.38 -10.65
N VAL A 223 4.21 -4.80 -11.60
CA VAL A 223 4.78 -5.53 -12.76
C VAL A 223 5.68 -6.68 -12.30
N ASP A 224 6.56 -6.44 -11.33
CA ASP A 224 7.46 -7.47 -10.81
C ASP A 224 6.69 -8.63 -10.16
N GLU A 225 5.66 -8.33 -9.36
CA GLU A 225 4.94 -9.35 -8.60
C GLU A 225 4.07 -10.18 -9.54
N HIS A 226 3.47 -9.55 -10.55
CA HIS A 226 2.70 -10.27 -11.56
C HIS A 226 3.60 -11.12 -12.45
N HIS A 227 4.79 -10.63 -12.80
CA HIS A 227 5.75 -11.40 -13.57
C HIS A 227 6.27 -12.62 -12.79
N ARG A 228 6.53 -12.46 -11.49
CA ARG A 228 7.06 -13.56 -10.66
C ARG A 228 5.99 -14.52 -10.16
N TYR A 229 4.75 -14.07 -9.92
CA TYR A 229 3.75 -14.84 -9.17
C TYR A 229 2.51 -15.22 -9.97
N LEU A 230 2.23 -14.53 -11.09
CA LEU A 230 0.97 -14.63 -11.83
C LEU A 230 1.21 -14.83 -13.33
N ASP A 231 2.33 -15.42 -13.70
CA ASP A 231 2.70 -15.83 -15.07
C ASP A 231 2.64 -14.71 -16.13
N ALA A 232 2.61 -13.43 -15.70
CA ALA A 232 2.67 -12.32 -16.62
C ALA A 232 4.04 -12.29 -17.31
N LYS A 233 4.10 -11.83 -18.56
CA LYS A 233 5.37 -11.71 -19.27
C LYS A 233 5.98 -10.33 -19.05
N LEU A 234 7.30 -10.30 -18.94
CA LEU A 234 8.09 -9.09 -18.95
C LEU A 234 9.14 -9.22 -20.05
N GLU A 235 8.87 -8.64 -21.21
CA GLU A 235 9.72 -8.72 -22.39
C GLU A 235 10.69 -7.53 -22.42
N GLU A 236 11.91 -7.76 -22.90
CA GLU A 236 12.95 -6.74 -22.98
C GLU A 236 13.34 -6.52 -24.44
N PHE A 237 13.29 -5.25 -24.86
CA PHE A 237 13.58 -4.80 -26.20
C PHE A 237 14.70 -3.76 -26.16
N ASN A 238 15.60 -3.82 -27.13
CA ASN A 238 16.71 -2.89 -27.28
C ASN A 238 16.80 -2.42 -28.74
N PRO A 239 17.21 -1.18 -29.03
CA PRO A 239 17.41 -0.73 -30.40
C PRO A 239 18.31 -1.67 -31.20
N PRO A 240 18.00 -1.97 -32.48
CA PRO A 240 16.91 -1.40 -33.29
C PRO A 240 15.55 -2.10 -33.14
N GLU A 241 15.47 -3.20 -32.39
CA GLU A 241 14.27 -4.04 -32.24
C GLU A 241 13.38 -3.50 -31.12
N LEU A 242 12.63 -2.44 -31.41
CA LEU A 242 11.68 -1.83 -30.48
C LEU A 242 10.23 -2.17 -30.85
N PRO A 243 9.31 -2.28 -29.87
CA PRO A 243 7.89 -2.50 -30.14
C PRO A 243 7.26 -1.37 -30.96
N ASP A 244 6.25 -1.69 -31.76
CA ASP A 244 5.61 -0.73 -32.68
C ASP A 244 5.06 0.52 -31.98
N TRP A 245 4.52 0.37 -30.76
CA TRP A 245 3.96 1.50 -30.00
C TRP A 245 5.03 2.55 -29.63
N VAL A 246 6.31 2.17 -29.58
CA VAL A 246 7.41 3.10 -29.30
C VAL A 246 7.53 4.17 -30.39
N THR A 247 7.13 3.86 -31.63
CA THR A 247 7.10 4.84 -32.73
C THR A 247 6.14 6.00 -32.51
N GLN A 248 5.20 5.85 -31.57
CA GLN A 248 4.24 6.89 -31.20
C GLN A 248 4.79 7.85 -30.12
N LEU A 249 5.93 7.53 -29.52
CA LEU A 249 6.56 8.38 -28.52
C LEU A 249 7.29 9.57 -29.17
N PRO A 250 7.44 10.69 -28.45
CA PRO A 250 8.17 11.85 -28.95
C PRO A 250 9.60 11.48 -29.40
N PRO A 251 10.05 11.91 -30.60
CA PRO A 251 11.37 11.57 -31.15
C PRO A 251 12.56 12.03 -30.31
N ALA A 252 12.34 12.95 -29.36
CA ALA A 252 13.37 13.49 -28.48
C ALA A 252 13.81 12.49 -27.39
N LEU A 253 13.14 11.34 -27.23
CA LEU A 253 13.49 10.33 -26.25
C LEU A 253 14.53 9.36 -26.83
N SER A 254 15.77 9.45 -26.36
CA SER A 254 16.82 8.45 -26.65
C SER A 254 16.57 7.21 -25.79
N LEU A 255 15.91 6.20 -26.36
CA LEU A 255 15.56 4.96 -25.66
C LEU A 255 16.64 3.91 -25.85
N ASN A 256 17.24 3.45 -24.74
CA ASN A 256 18.25 2.39 -24.76
C ASN A 256 17.66 0.99 -24.53
N THR A 257 16.59 0.91 -23.73
CA THR A 257 15.93 -0.34 -23.35
C THR A 257 14.45 -0.07 -23.10
N VAL A 258 13.59 -0.99 -23.53
CA VAL A 258 12.15 -0.99 -23.25
C VAL A 258 11.80 -2.30 -22.56
N LEU A 259 11.05 -2.21 -21.46
CA LEU A 259 10.50 -3.36 -20.75
C LEU A 259 8.98 -3.34 -20.95
N GLU A 260 8.45 -4.33 -21.65
CA GLU A 260 7.02 -4.46 -21.93
C GLU A 260 6.39 -5.50 -21.01
N PHE A 261 5.35 -5.08 -20.29
CA PHE A 261 4.60 -5.94 -19.39
C PHE A 261 3.32 -6.41 -20.08
N LEU A 262 3.15 -7.73 -20.16
CA LEU A 262 1.98 -8.38 -20.75
C LEU A 262 1.29 -9.20 -19.65
N PRO A 263 0.17 -8.71 -19.07
CA PRO A 263 -0.55 -9.43 -18.04
C PRO A 263 -1.27 -10.67 -18.61
N ASP A 264 -1.56 -11.64 -17.75
CA ASP A 264 -2.55 -12.68 -18.08
C ASP A 264 -3.95 -12.05 -18.13
N LEU A 265 -4.46 -11.86 -19.35
CA LEU A 265 -5.75 -11.21 -19.58
C LEU A 265 -6.92 -11.94 -18.92
N ASN A 266 -6.87 -13.27 -18.78
CA ASN A 266 -7.94 -14.02 -18.14
C ASN A 266 -7.95 -13.75 -16.64
N LEU A 267 -6.79 -13.81 -15.99
CA LEU A 267 -6.67 -13.49 -14.56
C LEU A 267 -7.06 -12.03 -14.28
N THR A 268 -6.54 -11.09 -15.07
CA THR A 268 -6.88 -9.67 -14.92
C THR A 268 -8.37 -9.40 -15.14
N LEU A 269 -9.00 -10.06 -16.12
CA LEU A 269 -10.43 -9.91 -16.36
C LEU A 269 -11.27 -10.45 -15.20
N MET A 270 -10.89 -11.60 -14.63
CA MET A 270 -11.59 -12.18 -13.48
C MET A 270 -11.50 -11.28 -12.24
N ASP A 271 -10.32 -10.73 -11.96
CA ASP A 271 -10.11 -9.77 -10.87
C ASP A 271 -10.93 -8.49 -11.04
N HIS A 272 -10.94 -7.95 -12.27
CA HIS A 272 -11.74 -6.78 -12.59
C HIS A 272 -13.24 -7.03 -12.41
N VAL A 273 -13.75 -8.16 -12.92
CA VAL A 273 -15.17 -8.54 -12.76
C VAL A 273 -15.53 -8.77 -11.29
N ALA A 274 -14.64 -9.37 -10.50
CA ALA A 274 -14.85 -9.56 -9.07
C ALA A 274 -14.93 -8.23 -8.32
N THR A 275 -14.01 -7.30 -8.62
CA THR A 275 -13.97 -5.96 -8.02
C THR A 275 -15.23 -5.16 -8.35
N GLU A 276 -15.61 -5.09 -9.63
CA GLU A 276 -16.84 -4.40 -10.06
C GLU A 276 -18.09 -4.99 -9.38
N ARG A 277 -18.17 -6.31 -9.27
CA ARG A 277 -19.30 -6.97 -8.56
C ARG A 277 -19.32 -6.62 -7.09
N PHE A 278 -18.15 -6.59 -6.44
CA PHE A 278 -18.04 -6.21 -5.04
C PHE A 278 -18.48 -4.76 -4.82
N ASP A 279 -18.02 -3.83 -5.66
CA ASP A 279 -18.39 -2.41 -5.58
C ASP A 279 -19.89 -2.19 -5.77
N GLN A 280 -20.49 -2.83 -6.79
CA GLN A 280 -21.95 -2.78 -6.98
C GLN A 280 -22.70 -3.34 -5.77
N ARG A 281 -22.17 -4.41 -5.15
CA ARG A 281 -22.80 -4.99 -3.98
C ARG A 281 -22.70 -4.10 -2.74
N MET A 282 -21.58 -3.40 -2.55
CA MET A 282 -21.44 -2.40 -1.50
C MET A 282 -22.47 -1.28 -1.67
N ILE A 283 -22.62 -0.74 -2.88
CA ILE A 283 -23.60 0.32 -3.16
C ILE A 283 -25.03 -0.17 -2.90
N GLN A 284 -25.37 -1.36 -3.40
CA GLN A 284 -26.69 -1.96 -3.21
C GLN A 284 -27.00 -2.15 -1.72
N THR A 285 -26.06 -2.69 -0.95
CA THR A 285 -26.23 -2.94 0.50
C THR A 285 -26.52 -1.64 1.24
N LEU A 286 -25.75 -0.57 0.97
CA LEU A 286 -26.00 0.73 1.59
C LEU A 286 -27.40 1.25 1.27
N GLN A 287 -27.85 1.13 0.02
CA GLN A 287 -29.19 1.57 -0.38
C GLN A 287 -30.30 0.74 0.28
N GLU A 288 -30.12 -0.57 0.40
CA GLU A 288 -31.04 -1.47 1.11
C GLU A 288 -31.12 -1.10 2.59
N MET A 289 -29.98 -0.83 3.24
CA MET A 289 -29.96 -0.37 4.63
C MET A 289 -30.69 0.97 4.80
N LEU A 290 -30.42 1.96 3.94
CA LEU A 290 -31.06 3.27 4.02
C LEU A 290 -32.58 3.23 3.80
N ARG A 291 -33.07 2.31 2.95
CA ARG A 291 -34.51 2.20 2.64
C ARG A 291 -35.26 1.24 3.56
N GLY A 292 -34.61 0.17 3.98
CA GLY A 292 -35.24 -0.98 4.65
C GLY A 292 -35.03 -1.04 6.16
N THR A 293 -34.15 -0.22 6.71
CA THR A 293 -33.82 -0.22 8.14
C THR A 293 -33.98 1.16 8.77
N ASN A 294 -34.00 1.21 10.10
CA ASN A 294 -33.95 2.45 10.87
C ASN A 294 -32.51 2.92 11.10
N LEU A 295 -31.60 2.72 10.14
CA LEU A 295 -30.16 2.99 10.27
C LEU A 295 -29.86 4.37 10.87
N LEU A 296 -30.49 5.42 10.36
CA LEU A 296 -30.27 6.79 10.82
C LEU A 296 -30.73 7.03 12.27
N GLN A 297 -31.65 6.20 12.79
CA GLN A 297 -32.17 6.29 14.15
C GLN A 297 -31.34 5.51 15.17
N ILE A 298 -30.54 4.52 14.72
CA ILE A 298 -29.69 3.70 15.59
C ILE A 298 -28.27 4.24 15.71
N ILE A 299 -27.89 5.21 14.87
CA ILE A 299 -26.65 5.96 15.01
C ILE A 299 -26.71 6.75 16.32
N ALA A 300 -25.69 6.58 17.15
CA ALA A 300 -25.58 7.29 18.41
C ALA A 300 -25.57 8.81 18.16
N PRO A 301 -26.30 9.60 18.97
CA PRO A 301 -26.27 11.05 18.84
C PRO A 301 -24.85 11.58 19.14
N GLU A 302 -24.52 12.69 18.50
CA GLU A 302 -23.26 13.39 18.73
C GLU A 302 -23.08 13.71 20.23
N GLY A 303 -21.88 13.50 20.75
CA GLY A 303 -21.58 13.74 22.17
C GLY A 303 -22.18 12.74 23.16
N ALA A 304 -22.75 11.60 22.71
CA ALA A 304 -23.22 10.55 23.61
C ALA A 304 -22.12 10.13 24.62
N PRO A 305 -22.40 10.03 25.93
CA PRO A 305 -21.34 9.81 26.93
C PRO A 305 -20.65 8.46 26.79
N GLN A 306 -21.37 7.44 26.30
CA GLN A 306 -20.80 6.13 25.98
C GLN A 306 -21.60 5.47 24.86
N VAL A 307 -20.91 4.86 23.90
CA VAL A 307 -21.54 4.12 22.80
C VAL A 307 -21.08 2.67 22.80
N PRO A 308 -22.00 1.68 22.90
CA PRO A 308 -21.60 0.28 22.86
C PRO A 308 -20.99 -0.10 21.50
N LEU A 309 -20.10 -1.09 21.49
CA LEU A 309 -19.47 -1.60 20.26
C LEU A 309 -20.49 -2.25 19.30
N PRO A 310 -20.21 -2.29 17.98
CA PRO A 310 -21.04 -3.04 17.05
C PRO A 310 -21.13 -4.52 17.43
N PRO A 311 -22.26 -5.19 17.17
CA PRO A 311 -23.47 -4.68 16.50
C PRO A 311 -24.46 -3.96 17.44
N LYS A 312 -24.15 -3.80 18.74
CA LYS A 312 -25.10 -3.28 19.75
C LYS A 312 -25.28 -1.77 19.69
N GLY A 313 -24.34 -1.05 19.11
CA GLY A 313 -24.43 0.38 18.82
C GLY A 313 -23.49 0.75 17.69
N THR A 314 -23.80 1.85 17.02
CA THR A 314 -23.01 2.39 15.91
C THR A 314 -22.82 3.90 16.09
N ILE A 315 -21.65 4.42 15.73
CA ILE A 315 -21.33 5.85 15.80
C ILE A 315 -21.48 6.54 14.44
N SER A 316 -21.56 5.80 13.34
CA SER A 316 -21.74 6.35 12.01
C SER A 316 -22.47 5.39 11.08
N MET A 317 -22.94 5.94 9.95
CA MET A 317 -23.53 5.15 8.86
C MET A 317 -22.48 4.22 8.23
N GLN A 318 -21.24 4.71 8.09
CA GLN A 318 -20.11 3.98 7.53
C GLN A 318 -19.73 2.79 8.41
N GLU A 319 -19.73 2.95 9.73
CA GLU A 319 -19.49 1.85 10.67
C GLU A 319 -20.54 0.74 10.51
N ALA A 320 -21.83 1.11 10.49
CA ALA A 320 -22.91 0.16 10.33
C ALA A 320 -22.84 -0.57 8.98
N HIS A 321 -22.58 0.18 7.90
CA HIS A 321 -22.45 -0.39 6.56
C HIS A 321 -21.28 -1.35 6.47
N ALA A 322 -20.08 -0.95 6.92
CA ALA A 322 -18.91 -1.82 6.95
C ALA A 322 -19.11 -3.04 7.85
N GLY A 323 -19.75 -2.88 9.01
CA GLY A 323 -20.10 -3.99 9.90
C GLY A 323 -21.03 -5.01 9.24
N THR A 324 -22.03 -4.53 8.50
CA THR A 324 -22.95 -5.37 7.72
C THR A 324 -22.19 -6.09 6.61
N LEU A 325 -21.30 -5.39 5.89
CA LEU A 325 -20.48 -5.99 4.84
C LEU A 325 -19.60 -7.14 5.35
N LEU A 326 -18.89 -6.90 6.44
CA LEU A 326 -18.03 -7.91 7.09
C LEU A 326 -18.85 -9.11 7.61
N GLY A 327 -19.97 -8.83 8.28
CA GLY A 327 -20.81 -9.87 8.88
C GLY A 327 -21.53 -10.75 7.85
N GLU A 328 -22.20 -10.13 6.89
CA GLU A 328 -23.10 -10.84 5.96
C GLU A 328 -22.37 -11.39 4.74
N TYR A 329 -21.41 -10.65 4.16
CA TYR A 329 -20.79 -11.05 2.89
C TYR A 329 -19.49 -11.80 3.06
N LEU A 330 -18.70 -11.43 4.07
CA LEU A 330 -17.48 -12.18 4.39
C LEU A 330 -17.73 -13.29 5.41
N SER A 331 -18.96 -13.41 5.94
CA SER A 331 -19.33 -14.39 6.97
C SER A 331 -18.39 -14.31 8.18
N MET A 332 -17.99 -13.08 8.56
CA MET A 332 -17.11 -12.82 9.70
C MET A 332 -17.92 -12.19 10.85
N PRO A 333 -18.38 -12.98 11.84
CA PRO A 333 -19.13 -12.42 12.96
C PRO A 333 -18.25 -11.43 13.73
N LEU A 334 -18.69 -10.17 13.82
CA LEU A 334 -17.85 -9.06 14.29
C LEU A 334 -17.36 -9.20 15.74
N ASP A 335 -18.18 -9.84 16.58
CA ASP A 335 -17.98 -9.98 18.02
C ASP A 335 -17.15 -11.20 18.42
N THR A 336 -17.05 -12.21 17.54
CA THR A 336 -16.23 -13.41 17.79
C THR A 336 -14.96 -13.47 16.96
N THR A 337 -14.92 -12.76 15.82
CA THR A 337 -13.78 -12.79 14.91
C THR A 337 -12.65 -11.93 15.46
N ARG A 338 -11.45 -12.51 15.57
CA ARG A 338 -10.23 -11.77 15.93
C ARG A 338 -9.60 -11.11 14.71
N ALA A 339 -9.17 -9.87 14.89
CA ALA A 339 -8.31 -9.14 13.98
C ALA A 339 -6.99 -8.86 14.71
N GLY A 340 -6.02 -9.76 14.57
CA GLY A 340 -4.76 -9.65 15.30
C GLY A 340 -4.95 -9.76 16.81
N SER A 341 -4.54 -8.72 17.55
CA SER A 341 -4.63 -8.69 19.01
C SER A 341 -6.01 -8.29 19.55
N MET A 342 -6.91 -7.83 18.67
CA MET A 342 -8.23 -7.29 18.98
C MET A 342 -9.36 -8.10 18.35
N PHE A 343 -10.61 -7.79 18.70
CA PHE A 343 -11.78 -8.25 17.97
C PHE A 343 -12.09 -7.34 16.77
N LEU A 344 -12.75 -7.91 15.75
CA LEU A 344 -13.04 -7.20 14.51
C LEU A 344 -13.93 -5.96 14.71
N HIS A 345 -14.94 -6.04 15.58
CA HIS A 345 -15.75 -4.87 15.94
C HIS A 345 -14.99 -3.74 16.66
N GLU A 346 -13.93 -4.05 17.41
CA GLU A 346 -13.09 -3.04 18.08
C GLU A 346 -12.24 -2.31 17.05
N ARG A 347 -11.70 -3.06 16.07
CA ARG A 347 -10.92 -2.48 14.97
C ARG A 347 -11.80 -1.62 14.05
N LEU A 348 -13.00 -2.11 13.72
CA LEU A 348 -13.99 -1.34 12.95
C LEU A 348 -14.37 -0.04 13.67
N ARG A 349 -14.67 -0.11 14.98
CA ARG A 349 -14.96 1.07 15.80
C ARG A 349 -13.80 2.07 15.78
N GLY A 350 -12.57 1.59 15.93
CA GLY A 350 -11.39 2.44 15.91
C GLY A 350 -11.28 3.27 14.63
N TYR A 351 -11.41 2.65 13.45
CA TYR A 351 -11.39 3.39 12.18
C TYR A 351 -12.58 4.35 12.02
N ALA A 352 -13.77 3.96 12.48
CA ALA A 352 -14.94 4.84 12.46
C ALA A 352 -14.73 6.08 13.35
N VAL A 353 -14.10 5.92 14.51
CA VAL A 353 -13.73 7.04 15.40
C VAL A 353 -12.71 7.96 14.72
N LEU A 354 -11.66 7.40 14.12
CA LEU A 354 -10.67 8.20 13.38
C LEU A 354 -11.30 8.98 12.22
N GLN A 355 -12.24 8.38 11.50
CA GLN A 355 -12.97 9.06 10.43
C GLN A 355 -13.77 10.26 10.94
N GLN A 356 -14.52 10.09 12.04
CA GLN A 356 -15.31 11.19 12.63
C GLN A 356 -14.40 12.30 13.15
N LEU A 357 -13.35 11.95 13.91
CA LEU A 357 -12.36 12.92 14.39
C LEU A 357 -11.71 13.69 13.23
N ALA A 358 -11.38 13.00 12.14
CA ALA A 358 -10.80 13.66 10.97
C ALA A 358 -11.80 14.67 10.36
N ILE A 359 -13.06 14.30 10.17
CA ILE A 359 -14.09 15.21 9.63
C ILE A 359 -14.21 16.47 10.50
N ASP A 360 -14.40 16.30 11.81
CA ASP A 360 -14.59 17.41 12.75
C ASP A 360 -13.37 18.35 12.78
N LEU A 361 -12.16 17.77 12.75
CA LEU A 361 -10.92 18.54 12.82
C LEU A 361 -10.57 19.19 11.48
N ILE A 362 -10.92 18.59 10.34
CA ILE A 362 -10.78 19.22 9.03
C ILE A 362 -11.62 20.48 8.99
N GLU A 363 -12.89 20.41 9.43
CA GLU A 363 -13.78 21.56 9.48
C GLU A 363 -13.27 22.65 10.44
N LYS A 364 -12.77 22.25 11.61
CA LYS A 364 -12.28 23.18 12.63
C LYS A 364 -10.94 23.83 12.28
N ASN A 365 -9.98 23.05 11.81
CA ASN A 365 -8.59 23.48 11.64
C ASN A 365 -8.28 23.88 10.19
N GLN A 366 -9.19 23.62 9.24
CA GLN A 366 -9.02 23.89 7.82
C GLN A 366 -7.76 23.22 7.23
N THR A 367 -7.46 22.01 7.72
CA THR A 367 -6.37 21.18 7.20
C THR A 367 -6.77 19.71 7.11
N TYR A 368 -6.29 19.03 6.06
CA TYR A 368 -6.52 17.59 5.85
C TYR A 368 -5.63 16.69 6.71
N PHE A 369 -4.68 17.26 7.44
CA PHE A 369 -3.75 16.54 8.33
C PHE A 369 -3.88 17.05 9.76
N PRO A 370 -5.03 16.85 10.40
CA PRO A 370 -5.24 17.34 11.76
C PRO A 370 -4.35 16.61 12.74
N ARG A 371 -3.83 17.36 13.72
CA ARG A 371 -2.96 16.84 14.77
C ARG A 371 -3.75 16.46 16.01
N LEU A 372 -3.45 15.30 16.56
CA LEU A 372 -4.14 14.75 17.72
C LEU A 372 -3.15 14.46 18.84
N SER A 373 -3.49 14.84 20.08
CA SER A 373 -2.73 14.34 21.22
C SER A 373 -3.12 12.88 21.48
N LYS A 374 -2.16 12.09 21.96
CA LYS A 374 -2.44 10.69 22.33
C LYS A 374 -3.56 10.60 23.37
N THR A 375 -3.60 11.51 24.33
CA THR A 375 -4.60 11.56 25.39
C THR A 375 -6.02 11.78 24.82
N ASP A 376 -6.17 12.69 23.87
CA ASP A 376 -7.47 12.96 23.24
C ASP A 376 -7.96 11.74 22.46
N LEU A 377 -7.06 11.10 21.72
CA LEU A 377 -7.37 9.88 20.98
C LEU A 377 -7.78 8.72 21.91
N GLU A 378 -7.06 8.53 23.01
CA GLU A 378 -7.37 7.51 24.02
C GLU A 378 -8.72 7.78 24.69
N ALA A 379 -9.00 9.04 25.04
CA ALA A 379 -10.25 9.45 25.65
C ALA A 379 -11.44 9.19 24.71
N GLU A 380 -11.30 9.54 23.44
CA GLU A 380 -12.38 9.41 22.47
C GLU A 380 -12.68 7.95 22.11
N LEU A 381 -11.65 7.13 21.90
CA LEU A 381 -11.84 5.69 21.67
C LEU A 381 -12.48 4.99 22.88
N THR A 382 -12.11 5.41 24.09
CA THR A 382 -12.70 4.87 25.34
C THR A 382 -14.16 5.29 25.48
N ARG A 383 -14.49 6.57 25.21
CA ARG A 383 -15.88 7.07 25.16
C ARG A 383 -16.71 6.25 24.18
N CYS A 384 -16.10 5.90 23.05
CA CYS A 384 -16.67 5.04 22.02
C CYS A 384 -16.63 3.54 22.36
N GLY A 385 -16.59 3.17 23.64
CA GLY A 385 -16.86 1.82 24.13
C GLY A 385 -15.68 0.85 24.07
N MET A 386 -14.50 1.28 23.65
CA MET A 386 -13.30 0.43 23.66
C MET A 386 -12.70 0.34 25.07
N SER A 387 -12.19 -0.83 25.43
CA SER A 387 -11.39 -0.98 26.65
C SER A 387 -10.02 -0.33 26.49
N LEU A 388 -9.38 0.14 27.57
CA LEU A 388 -8.03 0.73 27.51
C LEU A 388 -7.00 -0.19 26.84
N LYS A 389 -7.13 -1.51 27.01
CA LYS A 389 -6.29 -2.50 26.34
C LYS A 389 -6.51 -2.49 24.81
N ALA A 390 -7.77 -2.46 24.39
CA ALA A 390 -8.13 -2.41 22.97
C ALA A 390 -7.74 -1.06 22.34
N VAL A 391 -7.87 0.05 23.08
CA VAL A 391 -7.40 1.38 22.66
C VAL A 391 -5.89 1.37 22.39
N ALA A 392 -5.09 0.88 23.34
CA ALA A 392 -3.64 0.81 23.18
C ALA A 392 -3.23 -0.11 22.02
N ALA A 393 -3.93 -1.23 21.85
CA ALA A 393 -3.73 -2.13 20.72
C ALA A 393 -4.08 -1.47 19.38
N PHE A 394 -5.22 -0.78 19.29
CA PHE A 394 -5.68 -0.11 18.08
C PHE A 394 -4.74 1.01 17.67
N ILE A 395 -4.36 1.90 18.59
CA ILE A 395 -3.41 2.99 18.29
C ILE A 395 -2.12 2.39 17.75
N LYS A 396 -1.58 1.34 18.37
CA LYS A 396 -0.39 0.65 17.88
C LYS A 396 -0.58 0.06 16.48
N GLU A 397 -1.70 -0.62 16.23
CA GLU A 397 -1.99 -1.29 14.96
C GLU A 397 -2.32 -0.30 13.84
N ALA A 398 -2.91 0.86 14.15
CA ALA A 398 -3.25 1.94 13.24
C ALA A 398 -2.12 2.97 13.05
N THR A 399 -1.04 2.88 13.85
CA THR A 399 0.16 3.72 13.68
C THR A 399 1.06 3.16 12.60
N PHE A 400 1.44 4.03 11.67
CA PHE A 400 2.26 3.73 10.54
C PHE A 400 3.68 3.30 10.93
N GLY A 401 4.23 2.31 10.23
CA GLY A 401 5.49 1.68 10.60
C GLY A 401 6.12 0.84 9.51
N LYS A 402 7.24 0.18 9.85
CA LYS A 402 8.17 -0.43 8.89
C LYS A 402 7.58 -1.60 8.10
N SER A 403 6.72 -2.39 8.72
CA SER A 403 6.18 -3.64 8.16
C SER A 403 4.89 -3.45 7.34
N ASN A 404 4.47 -2.20 7.15
CA ASN A 404 3.05 -1.91 6.96
C ASN A 404 2.73 -1.55 5.50
N ARG A 405 1.48 -1.82 5.09
CA ARG A 405 1.07 -1.81 3.69
C ARG A 405 0.81 -0.40 3.15
N ASP A 406 -0.01 0.38 3.83
CA ASP A 406 -0.42 1.71 3.40
C ASP A 406 -1.13 2.50 4.52
N PHE A 407 -1.47 3.76 4.23
CA PHE A 407 -2.23 4.63 5.12
C PHE A 407 -3.73 4.29 5.25
N TYR A 408 -4.27 3.33 4.50
CA TYR A 408 -5.65 2.88 4.73
C TYR A 408 -5.73 2.01 5.98
N ASP A 409 -4.81 1.06 6.10
CA ASP A 409 -4.71 0.21 7.28
C ASP A 409 -4.14 0.99 8.47
N GLN A 410 -3.26 1.96 8.23
CA GLN A 410 -2.50 2.64 9.27
C GLN A 410 -2.44 4.16 9.07
N PRO A 411 -3.54 4.85 9.32
CA PRO A 411 -3.66 6.28 9.03
C PRO A 411 -2.90 7.18 10.03
N LEU A 412 -2.47 6.69 11.19
CA LEU A 412 -1.82 7.52 12.22
C LEU A 412 -0.31 7.60 11.99
N ILE A 413 0.28 8.79 12.05
CA ILE A 413 1.73 8.98 11.94
C ILE A 413 2.23 9.64 13.21
N GLN A 414 3.16 9.01 13.92
CA GLN A 414 3.71 9.65 15.12
C GLN A 414 4.60 10.84 14.74
N LEU A 415 4.46 11.95 15.46
CA LEU A 415 5.28 13.15 15.30
C LEU A 415 6.33 13.26 16.40
N GLN A 416 7.43 13.96 16.13
CA GLN A 416 8.53 14.16 17.09
C GLN A 416 8.11 14.86 18.39
N ASP A 417 7.02 15.62 18.38
CA ASP A 417 6.49 16.27 19.57
C ASP A 417 5.45 15.43 20.34
N GLY A 418 5.33 14.14 19.99
CA GLY A 418 4.47 13.17 20.68
C GLY A 418 3.00 13.16 20.24
N HIS A 419 2.63 13.99 19.26
CA HIS A 419 1.30 13.95 18.63
C HIS A 419 1.24 12.87 17.55
N TYR A 420 0.03 12.65 17.04
CA TYR A 420 -0.27 11.87 15.84
C TYR A 420 -0.83 12.76 14.74
#